data_AF-A0A534NZP4-F1
#
_entry.id   AF-A0A534NZP4-F1
#
_cell.length_a   1.000
_cell.length_b   1.000
_cell.length_c   1.000
_cell.angle_alpha   90.00
_cell.angle_beta   90.00
_cell.angle_gamma   90.00
#
_symmetry.space_group_name_H-M   'P 1'
#
loop_
_entity.id
_entity.type
_entity.pdbx_description
1 polymer ?
#
loop_
_entity_poly.entity_id
_entity_poly.type
_entity_poly.pdbx_seq_one_letter_code
_entity_poly.pdbx_strand_id
1 'polypeptide(L)'
;MPISQEVLFLDRETEQLDERVQQWMATVGALLGGIVAFVAIQVALTHRRPGPLEVGWGLSTLAMIAGLGYAARHHMREWGRGWLAGKMVRFHAQRISRCRVPSRQLSSKDVIVEAREWCHQATTSRPDPLNPEAGASLRITHVHYLHKGVVHPQRELSDAGVKSVRHIFRYDLSSLFARLDDERKLVPVVDGSGRVKVIEAMRKYRVRVDVRATCGGERHEHKAEIILDKNGLHGIVPESARP
;
A
#
# COMPACT_ATOMS: atom_id res chain seq x y z
N MET A 1 -43.29 -14.52 -8.81
CA MET A 1 -42.61 -13.42 -9.52
C MET A 1 -41.25 -13.22 -8.87
N PRO A 2 -40.12 -13.32 -9.58
CA PRO A 2 -38.82 -13.04 -8.99
C PRO A 2 -38.69 -11.53 -8.78
N ILE A 3 -38.37 -11.11 -7.56
CA ILE A 3 -38.05 -9.71 -7.26
C ILE A 3 -36.69 -9.46 -7.89
N SER A 4 -36.66 -8.86 -9.08
CA SER A 4 -35.42 -8.40 -9.70
C SER A 4 -34.79 -7.36 -8.78
N GLN A 5 -33.77 -7.77 -8.01
CA GLN A 5 -32.95 -6.85 -7.24
C GLN A 5 -32.09 -6.07 -8.23
N GLU A 6 -32.42 -4.81 -8.47
CA GLU A 6 -31.62 -3.94 -9.31
C GLU A 6 -30.34 -3.57 -8.55
N VAL A 7 -29.19 -4.03 -9.05
CA VAL A 7 -27.89 -3.81 -8.41
C VAL A 7 -27.26 -2.56 -9.01
N LEU A 8 -27.13 -1.51 -8.20
CA LEU A 8 -26.35 -0.33 -8.57
C LEU A 8 -24.86 -0.61 -8.42
N PHE A 9 -24.14 -0.63 -9.54
CA PHE A 9 -22.69 -0.67 -9.55
C PHE A 9 -22.12 0.73 -9.34
N LEU A 10 -21.29 0.90 -8.31
CA LEU A 10 -20.61 2.15 -8.03
C LEU A 10 -19.39 2.32 -8.93
N ASP A 11 -19.16 3.55 -9.40
CA ASP A 11 -17.95 3.88 -10.15
C ASP A 11 -16.76 3.91 -9.21
N ARG A 12 -15.81 2.98 -9.41
CA ARG A 12 -14.63 2.84 -8.57
C ARG A 12 -13.45 3.59 -9.17
N GLU A 13 -13.06 4.67 -8.54
CA GLU A 13 -11.80 5.37 -8.82
C GLU A 13 -10.73 4.86 -7.85
N THR A 14 -9.58 4.42 -8.37
CA THR A 14 -8.46 4.03 -7.52
C THR A 14 -7.22 4.83 -7.81
N GLU A 15 -6.68 5.48 -6.79
CA GLU A 15 -5.45 6.26 -6.86
C GLU A 15 -4.34 5.50 -6.11
N GLN A 16 -3.18 5.35 -6.75
CA GLN A 16 -1.96 4.90 -6.09
C GLN A 16 -1.22 6.12 -5.54
N LEU A 17 -0.98 6.14 -4.23
CA LEU A 17 -0.37 7.31 -3.58
C LEU A 17 1.12 7.44 -3.89
N ASP A 18 1.82 6.33 -4.15
CA ASP A 18 3.25 6.33 -4.47
C ASP A 18 3.54 7.09 -5.78
N GLU A 19 2.73 6.87 -6.81
CA GLU A 19 2.84 7.59 -8.10
C GLU A 19 2.67 9.10 -7.91
N ARG A 20 1.72 9.52 -7.08
CA ARG A 20 1.45 10.94 -6.80
C ARG A 20 2.60 11.61 -6.07
N VAL A 21 3.21 10.92 -5.11
CA VAL A 21 4.37 11.43 -4.36
C VAL A 21 5.60 11.50 -5.28
N GLN A 22 5.82 10.50 -6.13
CA GLN A 22 6.89 10.54 -7.14
C GLN A 22 6.72 11.69 -8.12
N GLN A 23 5.49 11.94 -8.60
CA GLN A 23 5.20 13.04 -9.49
C GLN A 23 5.42 14.40 -8.81
N TRP A 24 4.98 14.57 -7.56
CA TRP A 24 5.27 15.76 -6.76
C TRP A 24 6.77 15.98 -6.55
N MET A 25 7.52 14.92 -6.23
CA MET A 25 8.96 14.99 -6.08
C MET A 25 9.65 15.38 -7.40
N ALA A 26 9.17 14.87 -8.54
CA ALA A 26 9.68 15.23 -9.85
C ALA A 26 9.41 16.71 -10.17
N THR A 27 8.20 17.21 -9.89
CA THR A 27 7.83 18.61 -10.11
C THR A 27 8.65 19.56 -9.25
N VAL A 28 8.79 19.28 -7.94
CA VAL A 28 9.64 20.07 -7.04
C VAL A 28 11.10 20.01 -7.48
N GLY A 29 11.57 18.82 -7.86
CA GLY A 29 12.92 18.62 -8.40
C GLY A 29 13.19 19.43 -9.67
N ALA A 30 12.20 19.53 -10.56
CA ALA A 30 12.28 20.32 -11.79
C ALA A 30 12.29 21.83 -11.50
N LEU A 31 11.40 22.30 -10.61
CA LEU A 31 11.33 23.70 -10.17
C LEU A 31 12.66 24.17 -9.57
N LEU A 32 13.23 23.40 -8.64
CA LEU A 32 14.53 23.72 -8.03
C LEU A 32 15.65 23.71 -9.06
N GLY A 33 15.63 22.76 -10.01
CA GLY A 33 16.59 22.71 -11.12
C GLY A 33 16.50 23.96 -12.01
N GLY A 34 15.28 24.39 -12.33
CA GLY A 34 15.00 25.58 -13.11
C GLY A 34 15.49 26.86 -12.43
N ILE A 35 15.28 26.99 -11.12
CA ILE A 35 15.77 28.14 -10.32
C ILE A 35 17.30 28.20 -10.36
N VAL A 36 17.98 27.08 -10.12
CA VAL A 36 19.46 27.04 -10.15
C VAL A 36 20.00 27.35 -11.54
N ALA A 37 19.42 26.76 -12.60
CA ALA A 37 19.82 27.02 -13.97
C ALA A 37 19.61 28.50 -14.36
N PHE A 38 18.46 29.08 -13.98
CA PHE A 38 18.17 30.48 -14.22
C PHE A 38 19.18 31.39 -13.53
N VAL A 39 19.52 31.14 -12.26
CA VAL A 39 20.53 31.93 -11.54
C VAL A 39 21.92 31.77 -12.18
N ALA A 40 22.32 30.55 -12.56
CA ALA A 40 23.60 30.32 -13.23
C ALA A 40 23.70 31.06 -14.58
N ILE A 41 22.60 31.07 -15.36
CA ILE A 41 22.51 31.80 -16.62
C ILE A 41 22.59 33.31 -16.39
N GLN A 42 21.89 33.85 -15.38
CA GLN A 42 21.97 35.27 -15.03
C GLN A 42 23.40 35.68 -14.65
N VAL A 43 24.09 34.88 -13.84
CA VAL A 43 25.51 35.11 -13.48
C VAL A 43 26.39 35.09 -14.73
N ALA A 44 26.27 34.07 -15.58
CA ALA A 44 27.06 33.98 -16.81
C ALA A 44 26.83 35.14 -17.79
N LEU A 45 25.59 35.63 -17.90
CA LEU A 45 25.22 36.78 -18.74
C LEU A 45 25.74 38.09 -18.16
N THR A 46 25.74 38.26 -16.83
CA THR A 46 26.31 39.46 -16.18
C THR A 46 27.82 39.57 -16.33
N HIS A 47 28.55 38.44 -16.39
CA HIS A 47 30.00 38.43 -16.67
C HIS A 47 30.39 38.78 -18.11
N ARG A 48 29.44 38.82 -19.05
CA ARG A 48 29.71 39.18 -20.46
C ARG A 48 29.55 40.69 -20.76
N ARG A 49 29.19 41.52 -19.79
CA ARG A 49 29.13 42.99 -19.96
C ARG A 49 30.45 43.63 -19.53
N PRO A 50 31.15 44.39 -20.41
CA PRO A 50 32.39 45.07 -20.06
C PRO A 50 32.08 46.39 -19.37
N GLY A 51 32.26 46.43 -18.05
CA GLY A 51 32.18 47.62 -17.21
C GLY A 51 32.72 47.31 -15.80
N PRO A 52 33.19 48.31 -15.03
CA PRO A 52 33.78 48.08 -13.71
C PRO A 52 32.74 47.39 -12.82
N LEU A 53 33.06 46.17 -12.38
CA LEU A 53 32.23 45.38 -11.49
C LEU A 53 32.25 46.01 -10.10
N GLU A 54 31.32 46.92 -9.83
CA GLU A 54 30.79 47.03 -8.47
C GLU A 54 30.16 45.67 -8.16
N VAL A 55 30.84 44.87 -7.32
CA VAL A 55 30.31 43.64 -6.75
C VAL A 55 29.19 44.04 -5.79
N GLY A 56 28.03 44.41 -6.37
CA GLY A 56 26.85 44.77 -5.62
C GLY A 56 26.39 43.57 -4.81
N TRP A 57 25.88 43.81 -3.62
CA TRP A 57 25.26 42.82 -2.74
C TRP A 57 24.28 41.87 -3.47
N GLY A 58 23.72 42.26 -4.61
CA GLY A 58 22.90 41.42 -5.49
C GLY A 58 23.62 40.16 -6.00
N LEU A 59 24.92 40.23 -6.37
CA LEU A 59 25.64 39.08 -6.90
C LEU A 59 26.02 38.08 -5.79
N SER A 60 26.40 38.58 -4.62
CA SER A 60 26.70 37.75 -3.46
C SER A 60 25.45 37.11 -2.87
N THR A 61 24.33 37.84 -2.82
CA THR A 61 23.03 37.25 -2.43
C THR A 61 22.56 36.21 -3.43
N LEU A 62 22.70 36.44 -4.75
CA LEU A 62 22.37 35.43 -5.76
C LEU A 62 23.26 34.18 -5.68
N ALA A 63 24.57 34.33 -5.48
CA ALA A 63 25.49 33.21 -5.30
C ALA A 63 25.19 32.44 -4.00
N MET A 64 24.83 33.14 -2.93
CA MET A 64 24.43 32.54 -1.66
C MET A 64 23.10 31.79 -1.82
N ILE A 65 22.10 32.36 -2.50
CA ILE A 65 20.82 31.70 -2.80
C ILE A 65 21.04 30.47 -3.69
N ALA A 66 21.92 30.55 -4.69
CA ALA A 66 22.26 29.42 -5.55
C ALA A 66 22.98 28.31 -4.77
N GLY A 67 23.96 28.66 -3.94
CA GLY A 67 24.68 27.71 -3.07
C GLY A 67 23.77 27.07 -2.03
N LEU A 68 22.91 27.86 -1.40
CA LEU A 68 21.91 27.38 -0.44
C LEU A 68 20.87 26.50 -1.12
N GLY A 69 20.41 26.87 -2.32
CA GLY A 69 19.48 26.08 -3.13
C GLY A 69 20.10 24.75 -3.59
N TYR A 70 21.39 24.74 -3.96
CA TYR A 70 22.10 23.53 -4.35
C TYR A 70 22.32 22.58 -3.15
N ALA A 71 22.76 23.12 -2.01
CA ALA A 71 22.91 22.35 -0.78
C ALA A 71 21.56 21.83 -0.25
N ALA A 72 20.52 22.65 -0.30
CA ALA A 72 19.16 22.26 0.07
C ALA A 72 18.61 21.16 -0.86
N ARG A 73 18.85 21.24 -2.18
CA ARG A 73 18.49 20.19 -3.15
C ARG A 73 19.18 18.86 -2.80
N HIS A 74 20.47 18.90 -2.48
CA HIS A 74 21.25 17.72 -2.13
C HIS A 74 20.69 17.06 -0.86
N HIS A 75 20.51 17.84 0.21
CA HIS A 75 20.00 17.33 1.48
C HIS A 75 18.51 16.95 1.43
N MET A 76 17.65 17.65 0.67
CA MET A 76 16.25 17.27 0.48
C MET A 76 16.10 15.92 -0.25
N ARG A 77 17.01 15.58 -1.17
CA ARG A 77 16.91 14.32 -1.91
C ARG A 77 17.27 13.11 -1.03
N GLU A 78 18.21 13.27 -0.12
CA GLU A 78 18.66 12.21 0.80
C GLU A 78 17.78 12.14 2.06
N TRP A 79 17.51 13.27 2.72
CA TRP A 79 16.62 13.33 3.88
C TRP A 79 15.17 13.12 3.48
N GLY A 80 14.71 13.66 2.36
CA GLY A 80 13.35 13.45 1.86
C GLY A 80 13.08 11.97 1.59
N ARG A 81 14.01 11.23 0.98
CA ARG A 81 13.81 9.79 0.75
C ARG A 81 13.73 8.99 2.04
N GLY A 82 14.64 9.20 3.00
CA GLY A 82 14.62 8.46 4.27
C GLY A 82 13.48 8.89 5.21
N TRP A 83 13.20 10.18 5.28
CA TRP A 83 12.16 10.76 6.14
C TRP A 83 10.75 10.54 5.57
N LEU A 84 10.56 10.66 4.24
CA LEU A 84 9.28 10.34 3.59
C LEU A 84 9.07 8.82 3.55
N ALA A 85 10.08 8.00 3.23
CA ALA A 85 9.92 6.55 3.29
C ALA A 85 9.66 6.06 4.73
N GLY A 86 10.26 6.67 5.76
CA GLY A 86 10.04 6.27 7.16
C GLY A 86 8.72 6.78 7.75
N LYS A 87 8.35 8.03 7.46
CA LYS A 87 7.18 8.70 8.04
C LYS A 87 5.94 8.56 7.17
N MET A 88 6.03 8.65 5.84
CA MET A 88 4.85 8.46 4.97
C MET A 88 4.43 7.00 4.83
N VAL A 89 5.34 6.03 4.81
CA VAL A 89 4.96 4.59 4.79
C VAL A 89 4.15 4.23 6.03
N ARG A 90 4.38 4.90 7.16
CA ARG A 90 3.63 4.68 8.40
C ARG A 90 2.25 5.36 8.44
N PHE A 91 2.00 6.35 7.57
CA PHE A 91 0.78 7.19 7.62
C PHE A 91 -0.07 7.20 6.34
N HIS A 92 0.43 6.74 5.20
CA HIS A 92 -0.32 6.69 3.95
C HIS A 92 -0.68 5.27 3.53
N ALA A 93 -1.98 5.09 3.26
CA ALA A 93 -2.47 3.96 2.50
C ALA A 93 -1.69 3.91 1.18
N GLN A 94 -1.29 2.73 0.72
CA GLN A 94 -0.66 2.59 -0.60
C GLN A 94 -1.66 2.86 -1.72
N ARG A 95 -2.93 2.53 -1.47
CA ARG A 95 -4.02 2.72 -2.42
C ARG A 95 -5.25 3.30 -1.71
N ILE A 96 -5.85 4.31 -2.33
CA ILE A 96 -7.15 4.84 -1.94
C ILE A 96 -8.14 4.51 -3.06
N SER A 97 -9.26 3.87 -2.71
CA SER A 97 -10.36 3.59 -3.61
C SER A 97 -11.57 4.44 -3.19
N ARG A 98 -12.10 5.24 -4.11
CA ARG A 98 -13.34 6.00 -3.91
C ARG A 98 -14.42 5.41 -4.81
N CYS A 99 -15.51 4.95 -4.22
CA CYS A 99 -16.67 4.48 -4.95
C CYS A 99 -17.74 5.58 -4.97
N ARG A 100 -18.09 6.06 -6.16
CA ARG A 100 -19.04 7.14 -6.41
C ARG A 100 -20.32 6.62 -7.05
N VAL A 101 -21.40 7.38 -6.90
CA VAL A 101 -22.62 7.13 -7.67
C VAL A 101 -22.34 7.38 -9.17
N PRO A 102 -22.78 6.49 -10.08
CA PRO A 102 -22.70 6.75 -11.51
C PRO A 102 -23.52 7.97 -11.90
N SER A 103 -22.92 8.85 -12.70
CA SER A 103 -23.54 10.12 -13.15
C SER A 103 -24.86 9.94 -13.90
N ARG A 104 -25.11 8.74 -14.45
CA ARG A 104 -26.33 8.38 -15.17
C ARG A 104 -27.57 8.24 -14.28
N GLN A 105 -27.41 8.06 -12.97
CA GLN A 105 -28.53 7.86 -12.03
C GLN A 105 -28.74 9.03 -11.09
N LEU A 106 -27.66 9.64 -10.59
CA LEU A 106 -27.71 10.87 -9.81
C LEU A 106 -26.65 11.82 -10.34
N SER A 107 -26.98 13.10 -10.49
CA SER A 107 -25.98 14.12 -10.90
C SER A 107 -24.95 14.38 -9.80
N SER A 108 -25.30 14.03 -8.55
CA SER A 108 -24.40 14.05 -7.42
C SER A 108 -23.29 13.01 -7.61
N LYS A 109 -22.04 13.48 -7.80
CA LYS A 109 -20.83 12.63 -7.85
C LYS A 109 -20.31 12.30 -6.45
N ASP A 110 -21.19 12.21 -5.47
CA ASP A 110 -20.78 12.07 -4.09
C ASP A 110 -20.14 10.70 -3.85
N VAL A 111 -19.09 10.71 -3.03
CA VAL A 111 -18.38 9.50 -2.63
C VAL A 111 -19.23 8.77 -1.60
N ILE A 112 -19.62 7.53 -1.91
CA ILE A 112 -20.39 6.68 -1.00
C ILE A 112 -19.43 5.85 -0.15
N VAL A 113 -18.36 5.34 -0.76
CA VAL A 113 -17.38 4.51 -0.04
C VAL A 113 -15.99 5.07 -0.26
N GLU A 114 -15.30 5.37 0.83
CA GLU A 114 -13.86 5.60 0.82
C GLU A 114 -13.17 4.39 1.44
N ALA A 115 -12.34 3.73 0.64
CA ALA A 115 -11.55 2.58 1.01
C ALA A 115 -10.06 2.91 0.95
N ARG A 116 -9.31 2.44 1.94
CA ARG A 116 -7.87 2.65 2.08
C ARG A 116 -7.20 1.30 2.31
N GLU A 117 -6.13 1.04 1.56
CA GLU A 117 -5.35 -0.20 1.61
C GLU A 117 -3.92 0.09 2.04
N TRP A 118 -3.39 -0.70 2.97
CA TRP A 118 -2.00 -0.67 3.42
C TRP A 118 -1.40 -2.07 3.32
N CYS A 119 -0.19 -2.19 2.76
CA CYS A 119 0.60 -3.42 2.81
C CYS A 119 2.00 -3.12 3.36
N HIS A 120 2.23 -3.42 4.64
CA HIS A 120 3.54 -3.27 5.26
C HIS A 120 4.30 -4.58 5.19
N GLN A 121 5.57 -4.50 4.78
CA GLN A 121 6.47 -5.63 4.75
C GLN A 121 7.69 -5.35 5.63
N ALA A 122 7.96 -6.23 6.59
CA ALA A 122 9.16 -6.19 7.40
C ALA A 122 9.86 -7.54 7.31
N THR A 123 11.18 -7.55 7.15
CA THR A 123 11.95 -8.79 7.14
C THR A 123 12.91 -8.80 8.30
N THR A 124 12.82 -9.84 9.13
CA THR A 124 13.61 -9.99 10.37
C THR A 124 14.30 -11.35 10.37
N SER A 125 15.52 -11.43 10.89
CA SER A 125 16.13 -12.72 11.19
C SER A 125 15.56 -13.24 12.50
N ARG A 126 15.09 -14.49 12.53
CA ARG A 126 14.59 -15.16 13.74
C ARG A 126 15.19 -16.56 13.83
N PRO A 127 15.35 -17.14 15.03
CA PRO A 127 15.77 -18.53 15.16
C PRO A 127 14.88 -19.47 14.34
N ASP A 128 15.46 -20.53 13.79
CA ASP A 128 14.71 -21.56 13.07
C ASP A 128 13.63 -22.15 14.01
N PRO A 129 12.33 -21.98 13.72
CA PRO A 129 11.27 -22.49 14.59
C PRO A 129 11.24 -24.02 14.64
N LEU A 130 11.84 -24.71 13.65
CA LEU A 130 11.90 -26.17 13.63
C LEU A 130 13.10 -26.70 14.41
N ASN A 131 14.19 -25.93 14.55
CA ASN A 131 15.42 -26.33 15.24
C ASN A 131 16.00 -25.16 16.06
N PRO A 132 15.31 -24.70 17.11
CA PRO A 132 15.74 -23.52 17.87
C PRO A 132 17.09 -23.71 18.55
N GLU A 133 17.45 -24.94 18.92
CA GLU A 133 18.69 -25.28 19.61
C GLU A 133 19.92 -25.35 18.68
N ALA A 134 19.71 -25.44 17.36
CA ALA A 134 20.79 -25.55 16.38
C ALA A 134 21.55 -24.22 16.17
N GLY A 135 21.11 -23.12 16.80
CA GLY A 135 21.69 -21.78 16.61
C GLY A 135 21.46 -21.17 15.22
N ALA A 136 20.75 -21.88 14.34
CA ALA A 136 20.42 -21.42 13.01
C ALA A 136 19.37 -20.30 13.06
N SER A 137 19.54 -19.28 12.21
CA SER A 137 18.56 -18.22 12.04
C SER A 137 18.03 -18.20 10.60
N LEU A 138 16.73 -17.99 10.48
CA LEU A 138 16.01 -17.91 9.22
C LEU A 138 15.50 -16.49 9.01
N ARG A 139 15.52 -16.07 7.75
CA ARG A 139 14.96 -14.79 7.33
C ARG A 139 13.44 -14.91 7.24
N ILE A 140 12.72 -14.27 8.14
CA ILE A 140 11.26 -14.26 8.18
C ILE A 140 10.73 -12.91 7.70
N THR A 141 9.94 -12.94 6.62
CA THR A 141 9.21 -11.78 6.12
C THR A 141 7.79 -11.77 6.71
N HIS A 142 7.49 -10.72 7.47
CA HIS A 142 6.14 -10.40 7.94
C HIS A 142 5.48 -9.47 6.94
N VAL A 143 4.33 -9.88 6.40
CA VAL A 143 3.47 -9.05 5.57
C VAL A 143 2.19 -8.74 6.33
N HIS A 144 1.93 -7.47 6.55
CA HIS A 144 0.73 -6.98 7.21
C HIS A 144 -0.11 -6.20 6.22
N TYR A 145 -1.25 -6.79 5.83
CA TYR A 145 -2.21 -6.16 4.93
C TYR A 145 -3.41 -5.66 5.73
N LEU A 146 -3.75 -4.39 5.56
CA LEU A 146 -4.89 -3.75 6.19
C LEU A 146 -5.75 -3.09 5.10
N HIS A 147 -7.07 -3.30 5.16
CA HIS A 147 -8.03 -2.60 4.34
C HIS A 147 -9.07 -1.97 5.27
N LYS A 148 -9.29 -0.66 5.15
CA LYS A 148 -10.32 0.06 5.88
C LYS A 148 -11.25 0.77 4.91
N GLY A 149 -12.54 0.43 4.95
CA GLY A 149 -13.60 1.14 4.25
C GLY A 149 -14.44 1.98 5.20
N VAL A 150 -14.89 3.15 4.74
CA VAL A 150 -15.91 3.97 5.39
C VAL A 150 -17.03 4.18 4.38
N VAL A 151 -18.26 3.89 4.79
CA VAL A 151 -19.47 4.16 4.01
C VAL A 151 -20.07 5.45 4.53
N HIS A 152 -20.22 6.43 3.65
CA HIS A 152 -20.83 7.72 3.97
C HIS A 152 -22.34 7.65 3.70
N PRO A 153 -23.18 8.16 4.61
CA PRO A 153 -24.62 8.20 4.39
C PRO A 153 -24.95 9.22 3.29
N GLN A 154 -25.79 8.82 2.34
CA GLN A 154 -26.33 9.72 1.32
C GLN A 154 -27.86 9.64 1.33
N ARG A 155 -28.50 10.78 1.66
CA ARG A 155 -29.97 10.87 1.74
C ARG A 155 -30.62 10.61 0.39
N GLU A 156 -30.05 11.17 -0.68
CA GLU A 156 -30.54 11.02 -2.05
C GLU A 156 -30.64 9.56 -2.51
N LEU A 157 -29.68 8.71 -2.10
CA LEU A 157 -29.73 7.27 -2.40
C LEU A 157 -30.80 6.54 -1.58
N SER A 158 -30.98 6.94 -0.33
CA SER A 158 -32.04 6.38 0.52
C SER A 158 -33.42 6.75 -0.03
N ASP A 159 -33.59 8.00 -0.48
CA ASP A 159 -34.82 8.51 -1.09
C ASP A 159 -35.09 7.83 -2.44
N ALA A 160 -34.03 7.50 -3.19
CA ALA A 160 -34.09 6.66 -4.38
C ALA A 160 -34.34 5.16 -4.09
N GLY A 161 -34.53 4.77 -2.83
CA GLY A 161 -34.89 3.41 -2.43
C GLY A 161 -33.72 2.44 -2.24
N VAL A 162 -32.47 2.91 -2.22
CA VAL A 162 -31.30 2.07 -1.96
C VAL A 162 -31.26 1.66 -0.48
N LYS A 163 -31.36 0.36 -0.21
CA LYS A 163 -31.45 -0.18 1.16
C LYS A 163 -30.14 -0.73 1.72
N SER A 164 -29.18 -1.07 0.86
CA SER A 164 -27.94 -1.72 1.29
C SER A 164 -26.79 -1.43 0.35
N VAL A 165 -25.59 -1.28 0.92
CA VAL A 165 -24.34 -1.19 0.16
C VAL A 165 -23.56 -2.48 0.36
N ARG A 166 -23.25 -3.19 -0.73
CA ARG A 166 -22.34 -4.34 -0.71
C ARG A 166 -20.94 -3.87 -1.10
N HIS A 167 -20.03 -3.84 -0.14
CA HIS A 167 -18.63 -3.57 -0.39
C HIS A 167 -17.81 -4.85 -0.32
N ILE A 168 -17.12 -5.20 -1.41
CA ILE A 168 -16.33 -6.43 -1.52
C ILE A 168 -14.85 -6.07 -1.38
N PHE A 169 -14.24 -6.52 -0.29
CA PHE A 169 -12.81 -6.45 -0.09
C PHE A 169 -12.14 -7.66 -0.75
N ARG A 170 -11.18 -7.41 -1.64
CA ARG A 170 -10.35 -8.47 -2.23
C ARG A 170 -8.96 -8.37 -1.63
N TYR A 171 -8.58 -9.37 -0.84
CA TYR A 171 -7.20 -9.54 -0.40
C TYR A 171 -6.40 -10.15 -1.53
N ASP A 172 -5.44 -9.40 -2.08
CA ASP A 172 -4.51 -9.91 -3.06
C ASP A 172 -3.29 -10.52 -2.36
N LEU A 173 -3.25 -11.86 -2.33
CA LEU A 173 -2.14 -12.62 -1.74
C LEU A 173 -1.08 -12.98 -2.79
N SER A 174 -1.20 -12.50 -4.03
CA SER A 174 -0.28 -12.86 -5.12
C SER A 174 1.17 -12.49 -4.85
N SER A 175 1.38 -11.38 -4.14
CA SER A 175 2.70 -10.93 -3.69
C SER A 175 3.35 -11.88 -2.66
N LEU A 176 2.56 -12.70 -1.96
CA LEU A 176 3.05 -13.76 -1.08
C LEU A 176 3.48 -14.97 -1.88
N PHE A 177 2.70 -15.38 -2.89
CA PHE A 177 2.94 -16.61 -3.66
C PHE A 177 4.31 -16.67 -4.32
N ALA A 178 4.79 -15.55 -4.88
CA ALA A 178 6.12 -15.47 -5.48
C ALA A 178 7.28 -15.72 -4.48
N ARG A 179 7.01 -15.61 -3.18
CA ARG A 179 7.99 -15.75 -2.09
C ARG A 179 7.85 -17.06 -1.33
N LEU A 180 6.81 -17.83 -1.61
CA LEU A 180 6.62 -19.13 -0.99
C LEU A 180 7.62 -20.11 -1.60
N ASP A 181 8.28 -20.88 -0.73
CA ASP A 181 9.24 -21.94 -1.05
C ASP A 181 8.66 -22.98 -2.03
N ASP A 182 9.42 -24.02 -2.41
CA ASP A 182 8.96 -25.07 -3.32
C ASP A 182 7.54 -25.54 -3.01
N GLU A 183 6.73 -25.70 -4.07
CA GLU A 183 5.30 -26.06 -3.98
C GLU A 183 5.06 -27.32 -3.15
N ARG A 184 6.03 -28.24 -3.18
CA ARG A 184 5.98 -29.54 -2.53
C ARG A 184 6.99 -29.62 -1.41
N LYS A 185 6.64 -30.43 -0.41
CA LYS A 185 7.52 -30.85 0.68
C LYS A 185 7.55 -32.36 0.73
N LEU A 186 8.75 -32.90 0.97
CA LEU A 186 8.93 -34.30 1.33
C LEU A 186 8.47 -34.52 2.78
N VAL A 187 7.48 -35.38 2.96
CA VAL A 187 6.89 -35.71 4.26
C VAL A 187 7.08 -37.20 4.53
N PRO A 188 7.74 -37.57 5.63
CA PRO A 188 7.79 -38.97 6.06
C PRO A 188 6.42 -39.38 6.61
N VAL A 189 5.93 -40.54 6.15
CA VAL A 189 4.67 -41.16 6.57
C VAL A 189 4.95 -42.61 6.91
N VAL A 190 4.28 -43.11 7.94
CA VAL A 190 4.36 -44.51 8.32
C VAL A 190 3.29 -45.27 7.54
N ASP A 191 3.68 -46.30 6.81
CA ASP A 191 2.73 -47.18 6.13
C ASP A 191 2.04 -48.15 7.11
N GLY A 192 1.01 -48.85 6.65
CA GLY A 192 0.29 -49.83 7.49
C GLY A 192 1.14 -51.01 7.98
N SER A 193 2.37 -51.16 7.46
CA SER A 193 3.36 -52.16 7.90
C SER A 193 4.41 -51.59 8.87
N GLY A 194 4.27 -50.33 9.30
CA GLY A 194 5.20 -49.68 10.23
C GLY A 194 6.49 -49.17 9.57
N ARG A 195 6.61 -49.22 8.24
CA ARG A 195 7.78 -48.70 7.52
C ARG A 195 7.60 -47.22 7.21
N VAL A 196 8.69 -46.45 7.32
CA VAL A 196 8.70 -45.04 6.94
C VAL A 196 8.88 -44.91 5.44
N LYS A 197 7.91 -44.29 4.77
CA LYS A 197 7.99 -43.88 3.37
C LYS A 197 7.99 -42.37 3.29
N VAL A 198 8.78 -41.80 2.39
CA VAL A 198 8.72 -40.37 2.08
C VAL A 198 7.75 -40.16 0.93
N ILE A 199 6.78 -39.26 1.10
CA ILE A 199 5.89 -38.82 0.03
C ILE A 199 6.09 -37.33 -0.25
N GLU A 200 5.75 -36.92 -1.46
CA GLU A 200 5.57 -35.50 -1.75
C GLU A 200 4.17 -35.05 -1.37
N ALA A 201 4.09 -33.97 -0.59
CA ALA A 201 2.83 -33.32 -0.25
C ALA A 201 2.91 -31.82 -0.61
N MET A 202 1.78 -31.25 -1.04
CA MET A 202 1.69 -29.80 -1.26
C MET A 202 1.89 -29.04 0.04
N ARG A 203 2.72 -27.99 0.02
CA ARG A 203 2.86 -27.09 1.15
C ARG A 203 1.58 -26.27 1.32
N LYS A 204 0.97 -26.42 2.49
CA LYS A 204 -0.17 -25.59 2.90
C LYS A 204 0.32 -24.41 3.73
N TYR A 205 -0.16 -23.24 3.39
CA TYR A 205 0.09 -21.98 4.08
C TYR A 205 -1.18 -21.55 4.79
N ARG A 206 -1.00 -20.93 5.94
CA ARG A 206 -2.10 -20.45 6.79
C ARG A 206 -1.98 -18.95 6.95
N VAL A 207 -3.02 -18.22 6.59
CA VAL A 207 -3.08 -16.76 6.67
C VAL A 207 -4.22 -16.38 7.60
N ARG A 208 -3.89 -15.67 8.68
CA ARG A 208 -4.90 -15.17 9.62
C ARG A 208 -5.55 -13.91 9.06
N VAL A 209 -6.87 -13.86 9.08
CA VAL A 209 -7.67 -12.73 8.62
C VAL A 209 -8.62 -12.31 9.74
N ASP A 210 -8.69 -11.00 9.97
CA ASP A 210 -9.57 -10.36 10.93
C ASP A 210 -10.41 -9.32 10.17
N VAL A 211 -11.73 -9.47 10.24
CA VAL A 211 -12.70 -8.56 9.63
C VAL A 211 -13.49 -7.89 10.74
N ARG A 212 -13.44 -6.56 10.77
CA ARG A 212 -14.18 -5.74 11.72
C ARG A 212 -15.09 -4.79 10.97
N ALA A 213 -16.36 -4.79 11.35
CA ALA A 213 -17.36 -3.86 10.85
C ALA A 213 -17.97 -3.09 12.02
N THR A 214 -18.12 -1.78 11.85
CA THR A 214 -18.85 -0.94 12.80
C THR A 214 -19.99 -0.26 12.05
N CYS A 215 -21.22 -0.46 12.50
CA CYS A 215 -22.42 0.11 11.91
C CYS A 215 -23.38 0.55 13.02
N GLY A 216 -23.88 1.78 12.98
CA GLY A 216 -24.84 2.26 13.98
C GLY A 216 -24.33 2.25 15.43
N GLY A 217 -23.02 2.21 15.65
CA GLY A 217 -22.40 2.06 16.98
C GLY A 217 -22.17 0.61 17.41
N GLU A 218 -22.78 -0.36 16.72
CA GLU A 218 -22.53 -1.78 16.94
C GLU A 218 -21.24 -2.22 16.23
N ARG A 219 -20.48 -3.09 16.89
CA ARG A 219 -19.23 -3.65 16.36
C ARG A 219 -19.38 -5.15 16.16
N HIS A 220 -19.12 -5.60 14.95
CA HIS A 220 -19.04 -7.00 14.56
C HIS A 220 -17.59 -7.34 14.22
N GLU A 221 -17.10 -8.46 14.74
CA GLU A 221 -15.74 -8.92 14.53
C GLU A 221 -15.76 -10.41 14.18
N HIS A 222 -15.06 -10.76 13.10
CA HIS A 222 -14.94 -12.13 12.63
C HIS A 222 -13.47 -12.43 12.34
N LYS A 223 -12.99 -13.51 12.95
CA LYS A 223 -11.63 -14.01 12.76
C LYS A 223 -11.66 -15.36 12.09
N ALA A 224 -10.78 -15.54 11.12
CA ALA A 224 -10.66 -16.78 10.36
C ALA A 224 -9.20 -17.05 9.98
N GLU A 225 -8.92 -18.32 9.71
CA GLU A 225 -7.68 -18.75 9.10
C GLU A 225 -7.97 -19.25 7.68
N ILE A 226 -7.31 -18.63 6.71
CA ILE A 226 -7.35 -19.02 5.30
C ILE A 226 -6.25 -20.04 5.07
N ILE A 227 -6.62 -21.23 4.60
CA ILE A 227 -5.71 -22.30 4.21
C ILE A 227 -5.58 -22.29 2.69
N LEU A 228 -4.35 -22.20 2.21
CA LEU A 228 -4.05 -22.08 0.78
C LEU A 228 -2.75 -22.81 0.43
N ASP A 229 -2.56 -23.15 -0.84
CA ASP A 229 -1.29 -23.58 -1.41
C ASP A 229 -0.96 -22.70 -2.64
N LYS A 230 0.10 -23.01 -3.39
CA LYS A 230 0.43 -22.25 -4.61
C LYS A 230 -0.64 -22.33 -5.70
N ASN A 231 -1.52 -23.32 -5.67
CA ASN A 231 -2.62 -23.49 -6.63
C ASN A 231 -3.88 -22.73 -6.22
N GLY A 232 -3.97 -22.29 -4.96
CA GLY A 232 -4.97 -21.34 -4.51
C GLY A 232 -5.60 -21.68 -3.16
N LEU A 233 -6.86 -21.28 -3.00
CA LEU A 233 -7.61 -21.41 -1.76
C LEU A 233 -8.09 -22.86 -1.55
N HIS A 234 -7.77 -23.44 -0.39
CA HIS A 234 -8.29 -24.75 0.03
C HIS A 234 -9.48 -24.64 0.96
N GLY A 235 -9.50 -23.62 1.83
CA GLY A 235 -10.59 -23.46 2.78
C GLY A 235 -10.42 -22.28 3.71
N ILE A 236 -11.50 -21.97 4.41
CA ILE A 236 -11.57 -20.91 5.42
C ILE A 236 -12.06 -21.57 6.70
N VAL A 237 -11.26 -21.49 7.76
CA VAL A 237 -11.60 -22.04 9.07
C VAL A 237 -11.95 -20.90 10.02
N PRO A 238 -13.22 -20.75 10.44
CA PRO A 238 -13.60 -19.77 11.44
C PRO A 238 -12.87 -20.04 12.77
N GLU A 239 -12.45 -18.99 13.47
CA GLU A 239 -11.78 -19.16 14.77
C GLU A 239 -12.71 -19.79 15.82
N SER A 240 -14.02 -19.57 15.72
CA SER A 240 -15.05 -20.20 16.56
C SER A 240 -15.24 -21.70 16.33
N ALA A 241 -14.61 -22.27 15.29
CA ALA A 241 -14.70 -23.69 14.92
C ALA A 241 -13.43 -24.47 15.26
N ARG A 242 -12.50 -23.89 16.04
CA ARG A 242 -11.35 -24.64 16.56
C ARG A 242 -11.81 -25.52 17.73
N PRO A 243 -11.47 -26.81 17.74
CA PRO A 243 -11.63 -27.66 18.91
C PRO A 243 -10.72 -27.22 20.07
#